data_AF-A0A4W6FW92-F1
#
_entry.id   AF-A0A4W6FW92-F1
#
_cell.length_a   1.000
_cell.length_b   1.000
_cell.length_c   1.000
_cell.angle_alpha   90.00
_cell.angle_beta   90.00
_cell.angle_gamma   90.00
#
_symmetry.space_group_name_H-M   'P 1'
#
loop_
_entity.id
_entity.type
_entity.pdbx_description
1 polymer ?
#
loop_
_entity_poly.entity_id
_entity_poly.type
_entity_poly.pdbx_seq_one_letter_code
_entity_poly.pdbx_strand_id
1 'polypeptide(L)' 'ISHHTELYGSIPRTCLPIVFHPDYNITFMGLEKLHPFDAGKWGKVIRFLKGKKVRNWVANREEISPN' A
#
# COMPACT_ATOMS: atom_id res chain seq x y z
N ILE A 1 -14.69 23.01 12.33
CA ILE A 1 -15.54 21.80 12.12
C ILE A 1 -14.57 20.69 11.70
N SER A 2 -14.47 19.61 12.48
CA SER A 2 -13.60 18.48 12.15
C SER A 2 -14.34 17.57 11.18
N HIS A 3 -13.78 17.34 9.99
CA HIS A 3 -14.34 16.38 9.05
C HIS A 3 -13.90 14.98 9.46
N HIS A 4 -14.83 14.21 10.03
CA HIS A 4 -14.59 12.80 10.33
C HIS A 4 -14.61 12.01 9.02
N THR A 5 -13.53 11.28 8.74
CA THR A 5 -13.40 10.42 7.56
C THR A 5 -13.21 8.99 8.01
N GLU A 6 -13.92 8.05 7.39
CA GLU A 6 -13.73 6.61 7.62
C GLU A 6 -12.54 6.03 6.85
N LEU A 7 -11.77 6.88 6.17
CA LEU A 7 -10.61 6.45 5.39
C LEU A 7 -9.49 5.89 6.28
N TYR A 8 -9.40 6.32 7.54
CA TYR A 8 -8.35 5.90 8.47
C TYR A 8 -8.95 5.21 9.69
N GLY A 9 -8.65 3.91 9.84
CA GLY A 9 -8.90 3.18 11.08
C GLY A 9 -7.90 3.57 12.18
N SER A 10 -8.20 3.18 13.42
CA SER A 10 -7.25 3.27 14.53
C SER A 10 -6.05 2.35 14.27
N ILE A 11 -4.90 2.93 13.91
CA ILE A 11 -3.66 2.17 13.66
C ILE A 11 -2.83 2.15 14.94
N PRO A 12 -2.36 0.97 15.41
CA PRO A 12 -1.45 0.90 16.55
C PRO A 12 -0.20 1.76 16.32
N ARG A 13 0.28 2.48 17.34
CA ARG A 13 1.46 3.38 17.23
C ARG A 13 2.76 2.65 16.86
N THR A 14 2.76 1.33 17.01
CA THR A 14 3.87 0.47 16.57
C THR A 14 3.89 0.34 15.05
N CYS A 15 2.74 0.44 14.38
CA CYS A 15 2.60 0.29 12.93
C CYS A 15 2.86 1.60 12.17
N LEU A 16 3.47 1.49 10.99
CA LEU A 16 3.53 2.60 10.05
C LEU A 16 2.17 2.72 9.32
N PRO A 17 1.72 3.91 8.89
CA PRO A 17 0.45 4.08 8.15
C PRO A 17 0.64 4.13 6.61
N ILE A 18 1.28 3.12 6.02
CA ILE A 18 1.51 2.92 4.57
C ILE A 18 0.30 2.25 3.87
N VAL A 19 -0.52 3.00 3.16
CA VAL A 19 -1.61 2.42 2.34
C VAL A 19 -1.07 1.93 0.99
N PHE A 20 -1.37 0.68 0.61
CA PHE A 20 -1.02 0.14 -0.70
C PHE A 20 -2.17 -0.68 -1.30
N HIS A 21 -2.39 -0.51 -2.60
CA HIS A 21 -3.28 -1.36 -3.39
C HIS A 21 -2.53 -1.84 -4.65
N PRO A 22 -2.71 -3.10 -5.12
CA PRO A 22 -2.08 -3.59 -6.34
C PRO A 22 -2.33 -2.69 -7.56
N ASP A 23 -3.51 -2.06 -7.64
CA ASP A 23 -3.89 -1.15 -8.73
C ASP A 23 -3.06 0.15 -8.79
N TYR A 24 -2.27 0.45 -7.76
CA TYR A 24 -1.29 1.55 -7.83
C TYR A 24 -0.18 1.27 -8.85
N ASN A 25 0.00 0.02 -9.28
CA ASN A 25 0.82 -0.32 -10.43
C ASN A 25 -0.01 -0.10 -11.70
N ILE A 26 0.08 1.11 -12.26
CA ILE A 26 -0.65 1.47 -13.46
C ILE A 26 -0.12 0.62 -14.63
N THR A 27 -1.02 -0.09 -15.29
CA THR A 27 -0.71 -0.89 -16.49
C THR A 27 -1.61 -0.43 -17.63
N PHE A 28 -1.09 -0.42 -18.85
CA PHE A 28 -1.92 -0.09 -20.01
C PHE A 28 -1.34 -0.75 -21.26
N MET A 29 -1.83 -1.94 -21.58
CA MET A 29 -1.48 -2.69 -22.79
C MET A 29 0.05 -2.83 -23.02
N GLY A 30 0.87 -2.78 -21.96
CA GLY A 30 2.33 -2.84 -22.05
C GLY A 30 3.04 -1.49 -22.19
N LEU A 31 2.32 -0.37 -22.38
CA LEU A 31 2.92 0.97 -22.48
C LEU A 31 3.65 1.38 -21.20
N GLU A 32 3.31 0.79 -20.05
CA GLU A 32 4.02 1.03 -18.80
C GLU A 32 5.52 0.71 -18.88
N LYS A 33 5.92 -0.16 -19.82
CA LYS A 33 7.31 -0.59 -20.07
C LYS A 33 8.09 0.37 -20.97
N LEU A 34 7.40 1.27 -21.67
CA LEU A 34 8.02 2.22 -22.62
C LEU A 34 8.21 3.60 -22.02
N HIS A 35 7.56 3.89 -20.89
CA HIS A 35 7.67 5.19 -20.26
C HIS A 35 8.99 5.33 -19.46
N PRO A 36 9.60 6.53 -19.40
CA PRO A 36 10.92 6.73 -18.79
C PRO A 36 10.92 6.68 -17.25
N PHE A 37 9.74 6.55 -16.64
CA PHE A 37 9.57 6.26 -15.22
C PHE A 37 9.02 4.83 -15.07
N ASP A 38 9.13 4.22 -13.90
CA ASP A 38 8.74 2.82 -13.70
C ASP A 38 7.31 2.78 -13.13
N ALA A 39 6.32 2.39 -13.95
CA ALA A 39 4.91 2.38 -13.50
C ALA A 39 4.63 1.24 -12.51
N GLY A 40 5.50 0.20 -12.53
CA GLY A 40 5.49 -0.91 -11.58
C GLY A 40 6.41 -0.70 -10.37
N LYS A 41 6.87 0.53 -10.12
CA LYS A 41 7.81 0.85 -9.02
C LYS A 41 7.23 0.48 -7.65
N TRP A 42 5.95 0.75 -7.42
CA TRP A 42 5.32 0.59 -6.12
C TRP A 42 5.22 -0.88 -5.69
N GLY A 43 4.98 -1.80 -6.61
CA GLY A 43 5.03 -3.24 -6.36
C GLY A 43 6.41 -3.70 -5.88
N LYS A 44 7.50 -3.16 -6.45
CA LYS A 44 8.88 -3.46 -6.01
C LYS A 44 9.14 -2.95 -4.59
N VAL A 45 8.70 -1.73 -4.29
CA VAL A 45 8.84 -1.10 -2.97
C VAL A 45 8.13 -1.93 -1.90
N ILE A 46 6.87 -2.31 -2.13
CA ILE A 46 6.11 -3.11 -1.15
C ILE A 46 6.69 -4.51 -0.99
N ARG A 47 7.12 -5.16 -2.08
CA ARG A 47 7.77 -6.48 -1.99
C ARG A 47 9.04 -6.42 -1.15
N PHE A 48 9.87 -5.42 -1.37
CA PHE A 48 11.08 -5.19 -0.60
C PHE A 48 10.78 -5.00 0.88
N LEU A 49 9.79 -4.16 1.18
CA LEU A 49 9.50 -3.85 2.56
C LEU A 49 8.81 -5.00 3.31
N LYS A 50 7.98 -5.80 2.63
CA LYS A 50 7.45 -7.08 3.14
C LYS A 50 8.58 -8.08 3.42
N GLY A 51 9.54 -8.22 2.50
CA GLY A 51 10.68 -9.14 2.63
C GLY A 51 11.66 -8.77 3.75
N LYS A 52 11.81 -7.48 4.07
CA LYS A 52 12.67 -7.00 5.17
C LYS A 52 12.10 -7.21 6.56
N LYS A 53 10.91 -7.83 6.69
CA LYS A 53 10.27 -8.08 7.98
C LYS A 53 10.22 -6.81 8.85
N VAL A 54 9.96 -5.66 8.21
CA VAL A 54 9.64 -4.43 8.97
C VAL A 54 8.43 -4.80 9.80
N ARG A 55 8.60 -4.99 11.11
CA ARG A 55 7.69 -5.78 11.96
C ARG A 55 6.26 -5.23 12.09
N ASN A 56 5.99 -4.13 11.42
CA ASN A 56 4.97 -3.14 11.70
C ASN A 56 4.39 -2.61 10.37
N TRP A 57 4.05 -3.55 9.47
CA TRP A 57 3.35 -3.29 8.21
C TRP A 57 1.90 -2.88 8.47
N VAL A 58 1.34 -2.23 7.47
CA VAL A 58 -0.02 -1.69 7.51
C VAL A 58 -0.98 -2.82 7.37
N ALA A 59 -1.88 -2.86 8.32
CA ALA A 59 -2.95 -3.80 8.32
C ALA A 59 -3.87 -3.48 7.14
N ASN A 60 -3.97 -4.41 6.20
CA ASN A 60 -5.01 -4.34 5.17
C ASN A 60 -6.36 -4.41 5.87
N ARG A 61 -7.37 -3.71 5.34
CA ARG A 61 -8.73 -3.72 5.90
C ARG A 61 -9.28 -5.15 6.05
N GLU A 62 -8.82 -6.08 5.20
CA GLU A 62 -9.14 -7.51 5.22
C GLU A 62 -8.40 -8.33 6.30
N GLU A 63 -7.26 -7.86 6.83
CA GLU A 63 -6.54 -8.54 7.92
C GLU A 63 -7.03 -8.13 9.31
N ILE A 64 -7.72 -6.98 9.44
CA ILE A 64 -8.16 -6.41 10.73
C ILE A 64 -9.56 -6.89 11.12
N SER A 65 -10.31 -7.46 10.18
CA SER A 65 -11.66 -7.97 10.41
C SER A 65 -11.79 -9.33 9.71
N PRO A 66 -11.34 -10.44 10.35
CA PRO A 66 -11.92 -11.71 9.98
C PRO A 66 -13.42 -11.62 10.31
N ASN A 67 -14.27 -12.07 9.39
CA ASN A 67 -15.69 -12.25 9.66
C ASN A 67 -15.91 -12.97 11.00
#